data_AF-C7BFE7-F1
#
_entry.id   AF-C7BFE7-F1
#
_cell.length_a   1.000
_cell.length_b   1.000
_cell.length_c   1.000
_cell.angle_alpha   90.00
_cell.angle_beta   90.00
_cell.angle_gamma   90.00
#
_symmetry.space_group_name_H-M   'P 1'
#
loop_
_entity.id
_entity.type
_entity.pdbx_description
1 polymer ?
#
loop_
_entity_poly.entity_id
_entity_poly.type
_entity_poly.pdbx_seq_one_letter_code
_entity_poly.pdbx_strand_id
1 'polypeptide(L)'
;DIGDIIRGKDLYRGNNKKDKLQEQLKEYFKELHINLQNPAKSHYNDRSGNFYQLREDWWNINREKVWYAITCGAPKEAKYFRQTVCSEGKTATKG
;
A
#
# COMPACT_ATOMS: atom_id res chain seq x y z
N ASP A 1 -4.39 -5.38 5.42
CA ASP A 1 -3.13 -6.09 5.74
C ASP A 1 -1.92 -5.61 4.96
N ILE A 2 -1.61 -6.09 3.74
CA ILE A 2 -0.37 -5.67 3.02
C ILE A 2 -0.35 -4.15 2.76
N GLY A 3 -1.47 -3.60 2.27
CA GLY A 3 -1.60 -2.16 2.08
C GLY A 3 -1.51 -1.37 3.40
N ASP A 4 -1.96 -1.92 4.52
CA ASP A 4 -1.88 -1.23 5.82
C ASP A 4 -0.46 -1.28 6.38
N ILE A 5 0.29 -2.34 6.11
CA ILE A 5 1.72 -2.44 6.45
C ILE A 5 2.52 -1.40 5.67
N ILE A 6 2.35 -1.29 4.36
CA ILE A 6 3.07 -0.31 3.53
C ILE A 6 2.72 1.12 3.94
N ARG A 7 1.43 1.37 4.21
CA ARG A 7 0.91 2.70 4.59
C ARG A 7 1.18 3.07 6.05
N GLY A 8 1.72 2.16 6.85
CA GLY A 8 1.98 2.39 8.28
C GLY A 8 0.72 2.47 9.14
N LYS A 9 -0.40 1.90 8.65
CA LYS A 9 -1.70 1.82 9.35
C LYS A 9 -1.93 0.48 10.04
N ASP A 10 -1.01 -0.48 9.92
CA ASP A 10 -1.13 -1.78 10.59
C ASP A 10 -1.16 -1.62 12.12
N LEU A 11 -2.30 -1.98 12.74
CA LEU A 11 -2.55 -1.79 14.18
C LEU A 11 -1.99 -2.93 15.07
N TYR A 12 -1.43 -3.98 14.47
CA TYR A 12 -0.98 -5.18 15.20
C TYR A 12 0.41 -4.96 15.84
N ARG A 13 0.43 -4.40 17.05
CA ARG A 13 1.63 -4.00 17.84
C ARG A 13 2.27 -5.12 18.69
N GLY A 14 1.99 -6.38 18.42
CA GLY A 14 2.30 -7.49 19.33
C GLY A 14 3.67 -8.16 19.20
N ASN A 15 4.60 -7.70 18.35
CA ASN A 15 5.86 -8.43 18.13
C ASN A 15 7.03 -7.54 17.66
N ASN A 16 8.17 -7.61 18.37
CA ASN A 16 9.44 -6.91 18.10
C ASN A 16 10.01 -7.09 16.67
N LYS A 17 9.55 -8.10 15.93
CA LYS A 17 9.96 -8.35 14.53
C LYS A 17 9.25 -7.43 13.53
N LYS A 18 8.04 -6.95 13.83
CA LYS A 18 7.29 -6.02 12.96
C LYS A 18 7.84 -4.60 13.03
N ASP A 19 8.41 -4.21 14.17
CA ASP A 19 9.04 -2.91 14.34
C ASP A 19 10.21 -2.75 13.36
N LYS A 20 11.04 -3.79 13.20
CA LYS A 20 12.13 -3.82 12.22
C LYS A 20 11.64 -3.62 10.78
N LEU A 21 10.53 -4.26 10.40
CA LEU A 21 9.95 -4.09 9.06
C LEU A 21 9.45 -2.65 8.86
N GLN A 22 8.79 -2.07 9.87
CA GLN A 22 8.31 -0.68 9.79
C GLN A 22 9.46 0.32 9.77
N GLU A 23 10.54 0.09 10.51
CA GLU A 23 11.78 0.87 10.47
C GLU A 23 12.42 0.82 9.09
N GLN A 24 12.58 -0.37 8.50
CA GLN A 24 13.10 -0.53 7.14
C GLN A 24 12.24 0.21 6.10
N LEU A 25 10.91 0.12 6.22
CA LEU A 25 10.02 0.89 5.35
C LEU A 25 10.23 2.40 5.55
N LYS A 26 10.48 2.89 6.77
CA LYS A 26 10.78 4.32 7.00
C LYS A 26 12.07 4.73 6.30
N GLU A 27 13.10 3.89 6.38
CA GLU A 27 14.38 4.13 5.70
C GLU A 27 14.21 4.19 4.18
N TYR A 28 13.53 3.22 3.57
CA TYR A 28 13.30 3.24 2.12
C TYR A 28 12.49 4.46 1.65
N PHE A 29 11.44 4.83 2.38
CA PHE A 29 10.64 6.00 2.01
C PHE A 29 11.39 7.32 2.27
N LYS A 30 12.32 7.35 3.24
CA LYS A 30 13.25 8.46 3.44
C LYS A 30 14.20 8.61 2.26
N GLU A 31 14.83 7.52 1.82
CA GLU A 31 15.71 7.53 0.64
C GLU A 31 14.94 7.95 -0.61
N LEU A 32 13.72 7.44 -0.79
CA LEU A 32 12.84 7.83 -1.89
C LEU A 32 12.52 9.33 -1.83
N HIS A 33 12.18 9.88 -0.67
CA HIS A 33 11.93 11.31 -0.47
C HIS A 33 13.16 12.17 -0.78
N ILE A 34 14.35 11.74 -0.36
CA ILE A 34 15.62 12.44 -0.65
C ILE A 34 15.84 12.58 -2.16
N ASN A 35 15.49 11.53 -2.92
CA ASN A 35 15.63 11.45 -4.38
C ASN A 35 14.53 12.18 -5.16
N LEU A 36 13.46 12.66 -4.50
CA LEU A 36 12.44 13.48 -5.17
C LEU A 36 13.00 14.84 -5.59
N GLN A 37 12.50 15.34 -6.70
CA GLN A 37 12.76 16.71 -7.16
C GLN A 37 11.69 17.67 -6.63
N ASN A 38 12.01 18.95 -6.54
CA ASN A 38 11.00 19.98 -6.27
C ASN A 38 10.05 20.10 -7.48
N PRO A 39 8.73 20.28 -7.26
CA PRO A 39 8.06 20.60 -6.00
C PRO A 39 7.61 19.38 -5.16
N ALA A 40 7.73 18.15 -5.69
CA ALA A 40 7.25 16.94 -5.02
C ALA A 40 7.93 16.71 -3.66
N LYS A 41 9.24 16.96 -3.58
CA LYS A 41 9.99 16.86 -2.31
C LYS A 41 9.42 17.76 -1.21
N SER A 42 9.08 19.00 -1.56
CA SER A 42 8.42 19.95 -0.64
C SER A 42 7.00 19.53 -0.27
N HIS A 43 6.25 18.98 -1.23
CA HIS A 43 4.90 18.49 -1.00
C HIS A 43 4.87 17.37 0.04
N TYR A 44 5.81 16.42 -0.03
CA TYR A 44 5.92 15.29 0.90
C TYR A 44 6.83 15.55 2.11
N ASN A 45 7.03 16.80 2.50
CA ASN A 45 7.89 17.14 3.62
C ASN A 45 7.23 16.74 4.96
N ASP A 46 7.69 15.63 5.55
CA ASP A 46 7.17 15.10 6.82
C ASP A 46 8.24 15.12 7.92
N ARG A 47 8.05 15.99 8.91
CA ARG A 47 8.95 16.13 10.07
C ARG A 47 8.94 14.89 10.98
N SER A 48 7.88 14.09 10.94
CA SER A 48 7.79 12.86 11.74
C SER A 48 8.62 11.72 11.17
N GLY A 49 9.08 11.84 9.92
CA GLY A 49 9.86 10.81 9.22
C GLY A 49 9.08 9.54 8.91
N ASN A 50 7.74 9.56 9.01
CA ASN A 50 6.90 8.41 8.70
C ASN A 50 6.47 8.38 7.24
N PHE A 51 6.45 9.54 6.58
CA PHE A 51 6.12 9.72 5.16
C PHE A 51 4.73 9.18 4.80
N TYR A 52 3.73 9.34 5.68
CA TYR A 52 2.41 8.74 5.49
C TYR A 52 1.75 9.13 4.16
N GLN A 53 1.80 10.41 3.77
CA GLN A 53 1.22 10.87 2.49
C GLN A 53 1.93 10.23 1.29
N LEU A 54 3.27 10.22 1.30
CA LEU A 54 4.07 9.59 0.25
C LEU A 54 3.80 8.07 0.14
N ARG A 55 3.62 7.40 1.29
CA ARG A 55 3.29 5.96 1.34
C ARG A 55 1.89 5.67 0.79
N GLU A 56 0.90 6.50 1.11
CA GLU A 56 -0.47 6.37 0.58
C GLU A 56 -0.48 6.55 -0.93
N ASP A 57 0.17 7.59 -1.44
CA ASP A 57 0.21 7.87 -2.88
C ASP A 57 0.99 6.81 -3.64
N TRP A 58 2.12 6.36 -3.10
CA TRP A 58 2.88 5.24 -3.65
C TRP A 58 2.02 3.97 -3.71
N TRP A 59 1.27 3.67 -2.64
CA TRP A 59 0.38 2.51 -2.63
C TRP A 59 -0.74 2.66 -3.65
N ASN A 60 -1.37 3.83 -3.76
CA ASN A 60 -2.45 4.07 -4.71
C ASN A 60 -2.01 3.86 -6.15
N ILE A 61 -0.80 4.28 -6.51
CA ILE A 61 -0.23 4.10 -7.86
C ILE A 61 0.17 2.65 -8.14
N ASN A 62 0.68 1.93 -7.14
CA ASN A 62 1.25 0.60 -7.34
C ASN A 62 0.32 -0.56 -6.96
N ARG A 63 -0.85 -0.30 -6.35
CA ARG A 63 -1.75 -1.34 -5.84
C ARG A 63 -2.17 -2.36 -6.90
N GLU A 64 -2.37 -1.94 -8.14
CA GLU A 64 -2.79 -2.81 -9.24
C GLU A 64 -1.66 -3.77 -9.63
N LYS A 65 -0.42 -3.26 -9.70
CA LYS A 65 0.76 -4.08 -9.97
C LYS A 65 1.04 -5.07 -8.85
N VAL A 66 0.89 -4.63 -7.60
CA VAL A 66 1.00 -5.51 -6.42
C VAL A 66 -0.08 -6.58 -6.46
N TRP A 67 -1.33 -6.21 -6.77
CA TRP A 67 -2.42 -7.15 -6.92
C TRP A 67 -2.14 -8.19 -8.01
N TYR A 68 -1.69 -7.74 -9.19
CA TYR A 68 -1.29 -8.61 -10.29
C TYR A 68 -0.19 -9.61 -9.89
N ALA A 69 0.81 -9.16 -9.13
CA ALA A 69 1.86 -10.05 -8.62
C ALA A 69 1.31 -11.09 -7.63
N ILE A 70 0.38 -10.70 -6.75
CA ILE A 70 -0.27 -11.61 -5.80
C ILE A 70 -1.12 -12.66 -6.54
N THR A 71 -1.82 -12.25 -7.60
CA THR A 71 -2.73 -13.13 -8.37
C THR A 71 -2.03 -13.89 -9.48
N CYS A 72 -0.72 -13.72 -9.69
CA CYS A 72 0.03 -14.37 -10.76
C CYS A 72 -0.09 -15.91 -10.73
N GLY A 73 -0.20 -16.51 -9.54
CA GLY A 73 -0.42 -17.95 -9.35
C GLY A 73 -1.87 -18.37 -9.12
N ALA A 74 -2.83 -17.45 -9.23
CA ALA A 74 -4.23 -17.78 -8.99
C ALA A 74 -4.79 -18.64 -10.15
N PRO A 75 -5.58 -19.69 -9.85
CA PRO A 75 -6.33 -20.42 -10.87
C PRO A 75 -7.17 -19.46 -11.72
N LYS A 76 -7.34 -19.75 -13.02
CA LYS A 76 -8.13 -18.91 -13.92
C LYS A 76 -9.60 -18.80 -13.49
N GLU A 77 -10.06 -19.79 -12.74
CA GLU A 77 -11.41 -19.92 -12.20
C GLU A 77 -11.55 -19.19 -10.85
N ALA A 78 -10.44 -18.84 -10.18
CA ALA A 78 -10.43 -18.14 -8.91
C ALA A 78 -10.73 -16.65 -9.11
N LYS A 79 -12.01 -16.34 -9.31
CA LYS A 79 -12.50 -14.98 -9.48
C LYS A 79 -12.76 -14.32 -8.12
N TYR A 80 -12.26 -13.11 -7.95
CA TYR A 80 -12.60 -12.28 -6.80
C TYR A 80 -13.97 -11.65 -7.01
N PHE A 81 -14.93 -11.98 -6.13
CA PHE A 81 -16.26 -11.40 -6.14
C PHE A 81 -16.49 -10.63 -4.85
N ARG A 82 -16.80 -9.33 -4.97
CA ARG A 82 -17.41 -8.56 -3.89
C ARG A 82 -18.89 -8.45 -4.17
N GLN A 83 -19.72 -8.93 -3.24
CA GLN A 83 -21.13 -8.56 -3.24
C GLN A 83 -21.21 -7.09 -2.83
N THR A 84 -21.13 -6.17 -3.78
CA THR A 84 -21.58 -4.80 -3.55
C THR A 84 -23.09 -4.86 -3.38
N VAL A 85 -23.57 -4.80 -2.15
CA VAL A 85 -24.99 -4.66 -1.84
C VAL A 85 -25.40 -3.22 -2.14
N CYS A 86 -25.51 -2.91 -3.42
CA CYS A 86 -26.35 -1.83 -3.95
C CYS A 86 -27.16 -2.47 -5.07
N SER A 87 -28.44 -2.71 -4.78
CA SER A 87 -29.53 -3.14 -5.68
C SER A 87 -29.14 -3.92 -6.95
N GLU A 88 -29.46 -5.22 -6.93
CA GLU A 88 -29.69 -6.05 -8.12
C GLU A 88 -28.59 -6.08 -9.19
N GLY A 89 -27.45 -6.73 -8.88
CA GLY A 89 -26.52 -7.14 -9.92
C GLY A 89 -25.27 -7.83 -9.39
N LYS A 90 -25.14 -9.14 -9.63
CA LYS A 90 -23.89 -9.90 -9.39
C LYS A 90 -22.85 -9.52 -10.46
N THR A 91 -22.27 -8.33 -10.38
CA THR A 91 -21.18 -7.93 -11.28
C THR A 91 -19.83 -8.19 -10.63
N ALA A 92 -18.99 -8.95 -11.32
CA ALA A 92 -17.60 -9.16 -10.92
C ALA A 92 -16.86 -7.83 -10.98
N THR A 93 -16.01 -7.57 -9.99
CA THR A 93 -15.14 -6.39 -9.99
C THR A 93 -14.09 -6.59 -11.09
N LYS A 94 -14.02 -5.67 -12.06
CA LYS A 94 -12.92 -5.66 -13.02
C LYS A 94 -11.68 -5.16 -12.27
N GLY A 95 -10.65 -6.03 -12.22
CA GLY A 95 -9.34 -5.70 -11.68
C GLY A 95 -8.49 -4.93 -12.68
#